data_AF-A0A936AB78-F1
#
_entry.id   AF-A0A936AB78-F1
#
_cell.length_a   1.000
_cell.length_b   1.000
_cell.length_c   1.000
_cell.angle_alpha   90.00
_cell.angle_beta   90.00
_cell.angle_gamma   90.00
#
_symmetry.space_group_name_H-M   'P 1'
#
loop_
_entity.id
_entity.type
_entity.pdbx_description
1 polymer ?
#
loop_
_entity_poly.entity_id
_entity_poly.type
_entity_poly.pdbx_seq_one_letter_code
_entity_poly.pdbx_strand_id
1 'polypeptide(L)'
;MPGTAVRRQRPPLSFAAGDLALITNCNSAQVFEATASGNSLIPSDTTDGGALRNRIDTFVTAGDDAGGSFTGGDSRVFNFTKDFRTVTYFLALRTDRDDAGGTRRISTLVRQVNGSAQALTDGVERLEIRYGVEANDGSIRFLTAQQVQAAPTVDCPPYPADLKSQEPGCMWRSVRVVDVSLLLNSVASDAPSERERFSFTFDNQNEIEAPATLPSGLPRERMFRREFRTTVMLRNAGI
;
A
#
# COMPACT_ATOMS: atom_id res chain seq x y z
N MET A 1 -21.30 -30.00 14.06
CA MET A 1 -21.89 -28.69 13.68
C MET A 1 -21.03 -28.10 12.56
N PRO A 2 -21.55 -27.96 11.33
CA PRO A 2 -20.76 -27.43 10.24
C PRO A 2 -20.69 -25.91 10.34
N GLY A 3 -19.46 -25.37 10.36
CA GLY A 3 -19.18 -23.94 10.42
C GLY A 3 -19.63 -23.25 9.14
N THR A 4 -20.50 -22.26 9.28
CA THR A 4 -20.93 -21.39 8.20
C THR A 4 -19.73 -20.57 7.75
N ALA A 5 -19.21 -20.86 6.56
CA ALA A 5 -18.25 -19.99 5.92
C ALA A 5 -18.89 -18.61 5.76
N VAL A 6 -18.42 -17.61 6.50
CA VAL A 6 -18.72 -16.21 6.24
C VAL A 6 -18.08 -15.88 4.90
N ARG A 7 -18.82 -16.10 3.81
CA ARG A 7 -18.53 -15.42 2.55
C ARG A 7 -18.49 -13.94 2.91
N ARG A 8 -17.34 -13.30 2.75
CA ARG A 8 -17.26 -11.84 2.76
C ARG A 8 -18.16 -11.35 1.63
N GLN A 9 -19.42 -11.12 1.94
CA GLN A 9 -20.40 -10.58 1.02
C GLN A 9 -19.90 -9.18 0.73
N ARG A 10 -19.49 -8.93 -0.53
CA ARG A 10 -19.08 -7.60 -0.94
C ARG A 10 -20.24 -6.65 -0.64
N PRO A 11 -19.97 -5.40 -0.22
CA PRO A 11 -21.03 -4.41 -0.12
C PRO A 11 -21.86 -4.45 -1.41
N PRO A 12 -23.20 -4.42 -1.33
CA PRO A 12 -24.02 -4.33 -2.53
C PRO A 12 -23.52 -3.15 -3.37
N LEU A 13 -23.33 -3.39 -4.67
CA LEU A 13 -22.91 -2.38 -5.64
C LEU A 13 -23.94 -1.25 -5.63
N SER A 14 -23.68 -0.22 -4.84
CA SER A 14 -24.58 0.92 -4.67
C SER A 14 -23.95 2.11 -5.36
N PHE A 15 -24.42 2.43 -6.55
CA PHE A 15 -23.94 3.56 -7.32
C PHE A 15 -25.00 4.67 -7.34
N ALA A 16 -24.58 5.89 -7.07
CA ALA A 16 -25.34 7.11 -7.37
C ALA A 16 -24.86 7.68 -8.71
N ALA A 17 -25.68 8.51 -9.36
CA ALA A 17 -25.22 9.27 -10.52
C ALA A 17 -24.01 10.14 -10.11
N GLY A 18 -22.93 10.09 -10.91
CA GLY A 18 -21.67 10.77 -10.60
C GLY A 18 -20.67 9.96 -9.77
N ASP A 19 -21.02 8.75 -9.30
CA ASP A 19 -20.04 7.86 -8.67
C ASP A 19 -19.02 7.34 -9.71
N LEU A 20 -17.76 7.21 -9.30
CA LEU A 20 -16.72 6.57 -10.09
C LEU A 20 -16.80 5.04 -9.89
N ALA A 21 -16.84 4.31 -11.00
CA ALA A 21 -16.68 2.87 -11.03
C ALA A 21 -15.23 2.52 -11.40
N LEU A 22 -14.63 1.60 -10.67
CA LEU A 22 -13.41 0.90 -11.08
C LEU A 22 -13.81 -0.47 -11.60
N ILE A 23 -13.48 -0.76 -12.85
CA ILE A 23 -13.59 -2.11 -13.39
C ILE A 23 -12.20 -2.68 -13.62
N THR A 24 -12.01 -3.93 -13.21
CA THR A 24 -10.78 -4.69 -13.41
C THR A 24 -11.11 -6.03 -14.03
N ASN A 25 -10.30 -6.48 -14.99
CA ASN A 25 -10.23 -7.89 -15.40
C ASN A 25 -8.80 -8.40 -15.18
N CYS A 26 -8.45 -9.58 -15.71
CA CYS A 26 -7.11 -10.15 -15.54
C CYS A 26 -5.98 -9.34 -16.21
N ASN A 27 -6.30 -8.44 -17.15
CA ASN A 27 -5.34 -7.82 -18.06
C ASN A 27 -5.49 -6.28 -18.16
N SER A 28 -6.45 -5.68 -17.45
CA SER A 28 -6.76 -4.25 -17.58
C SER A 28 -7.58 -3.76 -16.39
N ALA A 29 -7.43 -2.48 -16.07
CA ALA A 29 -8.23 -1.78 -15.08
C ALA A 29 -8.56 -0.37 -15.59
N GLN A 30 -9.79 0.08 -15.37
CA GLN A 30 -10.24 1.41 -15.78
C GLN A 30 -11.17 2.04 -14.75
N VAL A 31 -11.01 3.34 -14.54
CA VAL A 31 -11.92 4.16 -13.71
C VAL A 31 -12.73 5.06 -14.64
N PHE A 32 -14.05 5.09 -14.45
CA PHE A 32 -14.95 5.96 -15.20
C PHE A 32 -16.14 6.37 -14.33
N GLU A 33 -16.78 7.48 -14.67
CA GLU A 33 -18.02 7.89 -14.00
C GLU A 33 -19.19 7.02 -14.47
N ALA A 34 -20.03 6.55 -13.56
CA ALA A 34 -21.12 5.61 -13.83
C ALA A 34 -22.46 6.12 -13.32
N THR A 35 -23.51 5.83 -14.08
CA THR A 35 -24.91 5.99 -13.68
C THR A 35 -25.56 4.63 -13.55
N ALA A 36 -26.15 4.33 -12.38
CA ALA A 36 -26.93 3.12 -12.21
C ALA A 36 -28.35 3.28 -12.80
N SER A 37 -28.76 2.29 -13.59
CA SER A 37 -30.13 2.13 -14.08
C SER A 37 -30.58 0.69 -13.85
N GLY A 38 -31.41 0.48 -12.83
CA GLY A 38 -31.77 -0.86 -12.34
C GLY A 38 -30.52 -1.65 -11.93
N ASN A 39 -30.29 -2.80 -12.58
CA ASN A 39 -29.12 -3.65 -12.35
C ASN A 39 -27.95 -3.36 -13.30
N SER A 40 -28.05 -2.33 -14.15
CA SER A 40 -27.01 -1.95 -15.10
C SER A 40 -26.25 -0.71 -14.64
N LEU A 41 -24.93 -0.71 -14.85
CA LEU A 41 -24.08 0.47 -14.72
C LEU A 41 -23.78 0.99 -16.13
N ILE A 42 -24.14 2.24 -16.38
CA ILE A 42 -23.96 2.92 -17.65
C ILE A 42 -22.85 3.96 -17.44
N PRO A 43 -21.69 3.85 -18.11
CA PRO A 43 -20.66 4.88 -18.08
C PRO A 43 -21.22 6.24 -18.55
N SER A 44 -20.98 7.33 -17.82
CA SER A 44 -21.56 8.65 -18.10
C SER A 44 -20.74 9.56 -19.02
N ASP A 45 -19.53 9.17 -19.45
CA ASP A 45 -18.74 9.98 -20.39
C ASP A 45 -18.32 9.24 -21.67
N THR A 46 -18.64 9.90 -22.79
CA THR A 46 -18.35 9.59 -24.21
C THR A 46 -17.46 10.66 -24.86
N THR A 47 -16.80 11.53 -24.11
CA THR A 47 -16.17 12.75 -24.64
C THR A 47 -14.80 13.09 -24.07
N ASP A 48 -13.84 12.17 -24.19
CA ASP A 48 -12.42 12.54 -24.37
C ASP A 48 -12.08 12.44 -25.87
N GLY A 49 -12.38 13.50 -26.62
CA GLY A 49 -11.92 13.67 -28.00
C GLY A 49 -12.64 12.85 -29.08
N GLY A 50 -13.95 12.61 -28.95
CA GLY A 50 -14.78 12.03 -30.03
C GLY A 50 -14.52 10.56 -30.36
N ALA A 51 -13.67 9.88 -29.57
CA ALA A 51 -13.49 8.44 -29.62
C ALA A 51 -13.92 7.83 -28.27
N LEU A 52 -14.80 6.84 -28.32
CA LEU A 52 -15.28 6.06 -27.17
C LEU A 52 -14.11 5.26 -26.54
N ARG A 53 -13.25 5.92 -25.77
CA ARG A 53 -12.04 5.34 -25.16
C ARG A 53 -12.24 4.79 -23.75
N ASN A 54 -13.45 4.88 -23.19
CA ASN A 54 -13.85 4.13 -22.00
C ASN A 54 -14.24 2.68 -22.32
N ARG A 55 -13.40 2.00 -23.11
CA ARG A 55 -13.61 0.62 -23.53
C ARG A 55 -12.50 -0.22 -22.90
N ILE A 56 -12.84 -0.92 -21.81
CA ILE A 56 -12.49 -2.34 -21.80
C ILE A 56 -13.18 -2.88 -23.07
N ASP A 57 -12.42 -2.92 -24.16
CA ASP A 57 -12.91 -3.12 -25.53
C ASP A 57 -13.69 -4.44 -25.68
N THR A 58 -13.49 -5.32 -24.71
CA THR A 58 -14.11 -6.63 -24.56
C THR A 58 -14.47 -6.88 -23.10
N PHE A 59 -15.59 -6.33 -22.64
CA PHE A 59 -16.41 -7.14 -21.74
C PHE A 59 -16.82 -8.35 -22.56
N VAL A 60 -16.23 -9.51 -22.28
CA VAL A 60 -16.77 -10.76 -22.80
C VAL A 60 -18.19 -10.82 -22.28
N THR A 61 -19.15 -10.55 -23.17
CA THR A 61 -20.57 -10.73 -22.91
C THR A 61 -20.73 -12.18 -22.46
N ALA A 62 -21.23 -12.37 -21.25
CA ALA A 62 -21.78 -13.66 -20.85
C ALA A 62 -22.96 -13.93 -21.80
N GLY A 63 -22.68 -14.59 -22.93
CA GLY A 63 -23.64 -14.70 -24.02
C GLY A 63 -23.10 -15.27 -25.34
N ASP A 64 -21.79 -15.27 -25.60
CA ASP A 64 -21.26 -15.87 -26.83
C ASP A 64 -21.00 -17.38 -26.65
N ASP A 65 -22.04 -18.12 -26.27
CA ASP A 65 -22.10 -19.58 -26.25
C ASP A 65 -22.24 -20.12 -27.70
N ALA A 66 -21.21 -19.88 -28.51
CA ALA A 66 -20.99 -20.57 -29.77
C ALA A 66 -19.53 -21.06 -29.85
N GLY A 67 -19.13 -21.92 -28.90
CA GLY A 67 -18.05 -22.88 -29.13
C GLY A 67 -16.61 -22.42 -28.94
N GLY A 68 -16.34 -21.32 -28.24
CA GLY A 68 -14.99 -20.90 -27.87
C GLY A 68 -14.79 -20.90 -26.36
N SER A 69 -13.79 -21.65 -25.87
CA SER A 69 -13.38 -21.60 -24.47
C SER A 69 -12.90 -20.19 -24.12
N PHE A 70 -13.72 -19.41 -23.42
CA PHE A 70 -13.26 -18.16 -22.83
C PHE A 70 -12.49 -18.50 -21.55
N THR A 71 -11.20 -18.20 -21.52
CA THR A 71 -10.47 -17.83 -20.29
C THR A 71 -11.06 -16.51 -19.77
N GLY A 72 -12.33 -16.54 -19.36
CA GLY A 72 -13.10 -15.40 -18.89
C GLY A 72 -12.43 -14.83 -17.65
N GLY A 73 -11.70 -13.73 -17.83
CA GLY A 73 -11.10 -13.03 -16.71
C GLY A 73 -12.19 -12.61 -15.72
N ASP A 74 -11.97 -12.91 -14.44
CA ASP A 74 -12.86 -12.56 -13.33
C ASP A 74 -13.00 -11.03 -13.28
N SER A 75 -13.97 -10.52 -14.03
CA SER A 75 -14.23 -9.09 -14.17
C SER A 75 -14.97 -8.62 -12.94
N ARG A 76 -14.40 -7.63 -12.27
CA ARG A 76 -14.90 -7.10 -11.00
C ARG A 76 -15.15 -5.62 -11.16
N VAL A 77 -16.32 -5.18 -10.71
CA VAL A 77 -16.66 -3.77 -10.57
C VAL A 77 -16.66 -3.40 -9.09
N PHE A 78 -16.14 -2.22 -8.80
CA PHE A 78 -16.06 -1.62 -7.47
C PHE A 78 -16.60 -0.20 -7.54
N ASN A 79 -17.28 0.26 -6.50
CA ASN A 79 -17.62 1.68 -6.39
C ASN A 79 -16.38 2.40 -5.90
N PHE A 80 -15.59 2.94 -6.83
CA PHE A 80 -14.32 3.59 -6.49
C PHE A 80 -14.54 4.79 -5.56
N THR A 81 -15.60 5.57 -5.76
CA THR A 81 -15.92 6.71 -4.89
C THR A 81 -16.11 6.30 -3.41
N LYS A 82 -16.78 5.18 -3.16
CA LYS A 82 -17.14 4.75 -1.79
C LYS A 82 -16.14 3.77 -1.17
N ASP A 83 -15.56 2.93 -2.02
CA ASP A 83 -14.73 1.81 -1.60
C ASP A 83 -13.24 2.16 -1.59
N PHE A 84 -12.82 3.22 -2.29
CA PHE A 84 -11.43 3.65 -2.28
C PHE A 84 -11.03 4.20 -0.90
N ARG A 85 -9.94 3.64 -0.35
CA ARG A 85 -9.37 4.06 0.92
C ARG A 85 -7.90 4.42 0.73
N THR A 86 -7.53 5.62 1.15
CA THR A 86 -6.13 6.01 1.29
C THR A 86 -5.67 5.68 2.70
N VAL A 87 -4.62 4.86 2.81
CA VAL A 87 -4.00 4.49 4.08
C VAL A 87 -2.57 5.01 4.10
N THR A 88 -2.23 5.79 5.12
CA THR A 88 -0.89 6.35 5.33
C THR A 88 -0.37 5.94 6.69
N TYR A 89 0.89 5.53 6.76
CA TYR A 89 1.60 5.24 8.01
C TYR A 89 2.71 6.27 8.20
N PHE A 90 2.82 6.82 9.40
CA PHE A 90 3.86 7.80 9.74
C PHE A 90 4.22 7.72 11.22
N LEU A 91 5.39 8.26 11.56
CA LEU A 91 5.82 8.41 12.95
C LEU A 91 5.43 9.80 13.46
N ALA A 92 4.90 9.86 14.67
CA ALA A 92 4.55 11.10 15.35
C ALA A 92 5.10 11.11 16.77
N LEU A 93 5.62 12.25 17.22
CA LEU A 93 5.95 12.46 18.62
C LEU A 93 4.66 12.71 19.41
N ARG A 94 4.41 11.91 20.44
CA ARG A 94 3.22 12.01 21.29
C ARG A 94 3.62 12.05 22.75
N THR A 95 2.74 12.56 23.60
CA THR A 95 2.92 12.42 25.06
C THR A 95 2.94 10.95 25.40
N ASP A 96 3.95 10.55 26.17
CA ASP A 96 4.01 9.22 26.76
C ASP A 96 2.80 9.01 27.68
N ARG A 97 2.06 7.92 27.46
CA ARG A 97 0.86 7.62 28.25
C ARG A 97 1.19 7.24 29.69
N ASP A 98 2.41 6.75 29.92
CA ASP A 98 2.86 6.30 31.24
C ASP A 98 3.57 7.42 32.03
N ASP A 99 3.77 8.60 31.41
CA ASP A 99 4.31 9.77 32.10
C ASP A 99 3.20 10.55 32.80
N ALA A 100 3.10 10.37 34.12
CA ALA A 100 2.18 11.13 34.97
C ALA A 100 2.37 12.66 34.88
N GLY A 101 3.56 13.13 34.49
CA GLY A 101 3.85 14.54 34.29
C GLY A 101 3.43 15.09 32.92
N GLY A 102 3.13 14.22 31.95
CA GLY A 102 2.74 14.59 30.58
C GLY A 102 3.79 15.36 29.76
N THR A 103 5.04 15.38 30.21
CA THR A 103 6.15 16.13 29.61
C THR A 103 6.99 15.27 28.67
N ARG A 104 7.10 13.98 28.96
CA ARG A 104 7.87 13.02 28.17
C ARG A 104 7.19 12.78 26.83
N ARG A 105 7.99 12.79 25.77
CA ARG A 105 7.56 12.49 24.41
C ARG A 105 8.10 11.14 23.97
N ILE A 106 7.26 10.37 23.29
CA ILE A 106 7.63 9.09 22.70
C ILE A 106 7.26 9.09 21.21
N SER A 107 8.03 8.38 20.40
CA SER A 107 7.73 8.18 18.99
C SER A 107 6.67 7.08 18.84
N THR A 108 5.59 7.40 18.14
CA THR A 108 4.43 6.53 17.95
C THR A 108 4.20 6.27 16.47
N LEU A 109 4.00 5.01 16.09
CA LEU A 109 3.50 4.66 14.77
C LEU A 109 2.00 4.97 14.69
N VAL A 110 1.63 5.79 13.72
CA VAL A 110 0.26 6.21 13.45
C VAL A 110 -0.18 5.67 12.11
N ARG A 111 -1.40 5.15 12.06
CA ARG A 111 -2.10 4.78 10.84
C ARG A 111 -3.24 5.76 10.59
N GLN A 112 -3.24 6.37 9.42
CA GLN A 112 -4.29 7.27 8.97
C GLN A 112 -5.08 6.65 7.82
N VAL A 113 -6.41 6.62 7.95
CA VAL A 113 -7.32 6.16 6.88
C VAL A 113 -8.26 7.28 6.52
N ASN A 114 -8.20 7.73 5.25
CA ASN A 114 -9.03 8.83 4.75
C ASN A 114 -9.02 10.06 5.69
N GLY A 115 -7.84 10.42 6.22
CA GLY A 115 -7.68 11.54 7.16
C GLY A 115 -7.91 11.20 8.64
N SER A 116 -8.51 10.06 8.97
CA SER A 116 -8.71 9.63 10.37
C SER A 116 -7.49 8.89 10.90
N ALA A 117 -6.78 9.50 11.86
CA ALA A 117 -5.52 8.99 12.41
C ALA A 117 -5.72 8.20 13.70
N GLN A 118 -5.06 7.04 13.80
CA GLN A 118 -5.07 6.15 14.95
C GLN A 118 -3.64 5.77 15.33
N ALA A 119 -3.28 5.96 16.60
CA ALA A 119 -2.03 5.44 17.16
C ALA A 119 -2.07 3.91 17.21
N LEU A 120 -1.03 3.25 16.71
CA LEU A 120 -0.92 1.79 16.70
C LEU A 120 -0.02 1.28 17.82
N THR A 121 1.20 1.81 17.91
CA THR A 121 2.16 1.43 18.94
C THR A 121 3.14 2.55 19.23
N ASP A 122 3.51 2.69 20.49
CA ASP A 122 4.57 3.59 20.94
C ASP A 122 5.93 2.90 20.87
N GLY A 123 6.99 3.69 21.04
CA GLY A 123 8.36 3.21 21.13
C GLY A 123 9.03 2.95 19.77
N VAL A 124 8.46 3.40 18.66
CA VAL A 124 9.06 3.17 17.33
C VAL A 124 10.17 4.18 17.07
N GLU A 125 11.42 3.74 17.23
CA GLU A 125 12.60 4.61 17.04
C GLU A 125 13.05 4.69 15.58
N ARG A 126 12.84 3.61 14.83
CA ARG A 126 13.19 3.52 13.40
C ARG A 126 12.15 2.72 12.66
N LEU A 127 11.68 3.25 11.53
CA LEU A 127 10.82 2.57 10.58
C LEU A 127 11.44 2.72 9.20
N GLU A 128 11.68 1.59 8.54
CA GLU A 128 12.21 1.57 7.18
C GLU A 128 11.37 0.69 6.29
N ILE A 129 11.13 1.20 5.09
CA ILE A 129 10.34 0.53 4.06
C ILE A 129 11.18 0.49 2.79
N ARG A 130 11.43 -0.72 2.29
CA ARG A 130 12.01 -0.96 0.98
C ARG A 130 11.02 -1.68 0.09
N TYR A 131 11.11 -1.39 -1.20
CA TYR A 131 10.25 -1.96 -2.23
C TYR A 131 11.08 -2.93 -3.06
N GLY A 132 10.73 -4.20 -3.01
CA GLY A 132 11.27 -5.22 -3.90
C GLY A 132 10.62 -5.05 -5.28
N VAL A 133 11.38 -4.51 -6.21
CA VAL A 133 10.96 -4.26 -7.58
C VAL A 133 11.53 -5.32 -8.50
N GLU A 134 10.67 -5.90 -9.34
CA GLU A 134 11.04 -6.85 -10.37
C GLU A 134 11.63 -6.12 -11.58
N ALA A 135 12.87 -6.45 -11.93
CA ALA A 135 13.55 -5.95 -13.12
C ALA A 135 13.21 -6.79 -14.35
N ASN A 136 13.59 -6.31 -15.54
CA ASN A 136 13.30 -6.96 -16.82
C ASN A 136 13.93 -8.37 -16.96
N ASP A 137 14.95 -8.69 -16.17
CA ASP A 137 15.58 -10.01 -16.10
C ASP A 137 14.91 -10.96 -15.08
N GLY A 138 13.80 -10.53 -14.46
CA GLY A 138 13.07 -11.27 -13.43
C GLY A 138 13.71 -11.21 -12.03
N SER A 139 14.81 -10.48 -11.85
CA SER A 139 15.44 -10.31 -10.55
C SER A 139 14.67 -9.30 -9.68
N ILE A 140 14.68 -9.51 -8.36
CA ILE A 140 14.10 -8.56 -7.39
C ILE A 140 15.21 -7.67 -6.83
N ARG A 141 15.03 -6.36 -6.94
CA ARG A 141 15.92 -5.35 -6.35
C ARG A 141 15.17 -4.54 -5.29
N PHE A 142 15.73 -4.43 -4.09
CA PHE A 142 15.13 -3.63 -3.02
C PHE A 142 15.56 -2.16 -3.13
N LEU A 143 14.58 -1.29 -3.33
CA LEU A 143 14.77 0.15 -3.54
C LEU A 143 14.03 0.97 -2.48
N THR A 144 14.50 2.18 -2.21
CA THR A 144 13.75 3.19 -1.45
C THR A 144 12.64 3.80 -2.31
N ALA A 145 11.63 4.42 -1.68
CA ALA A 145 10.56 5.12 -2.42
C ALA A 145 11.12 6.15 -3.40
N GLN A 146 12.15 6.91 -3.00
CA GLN A 146 12.79 7.91 -3.85
C GLN A 146 13.43 7.27 -5.08
N GLN A 147 14.10 6.12 -4.92
CA GLN A 147 14.70 5.39 -6.04
C GLN A 147 13.64 4.82 -6.99
N VAL A 148 12.53 4.30 -6.47
CA VAL A 148 11.40 3.84 -7.31
C VAL A 148 10.79 5.00 -8.09
N GLN A 149 10.61 6.15 -7.44
CA GLN A 149 10.01 7.34 -8.05
C GLN A 149 10.91 7.98 -9.12
N ALA A 150 12.23 7.98 -8.89
CA ALA A 150 13.23 8.62 -9.75
C ALA A 150 13.84 7.69 -10.79
N ALA A 151 13.39 6.43 -10.88
CA ALA A 151 13.93 5.47 -11.82
C ALA A 151 13.80 5.94 -13.28
N PRO A 152 14.81 5.69 -14.12
CA PRO A 152 14.78 6.09 -15.51
C PRO A 152 13.75 5.27 -16.29
N THR A 153 13.21 5.85 -17.36
CA THR A 153 12.12 5.23 -18.12
C THR A 153 12.49 3.89 -18.76
N VAL A 154 13.79 3.67 -19.01
CA VAL A 154 14.34 2.42 -19.55
C VAL A 154 14.17 1.21 -18.61
N ASP A 155 14.10 1.46 -17.31
CA ASP A 155 13.93 0.40 -16.28
C ASP A 155 12.46 0.09 -16.01
N CYS A 156 11.55 0.85 -16.61
CA CYS A 156 10.13 0.65 -16.42
C CYS A 156 9.63 -0.62 -17.14
N PRO A 157 8.61 -1.28 -16.59
CA PRO A 157 7.85 -2.26 -17.36
C PRO A 157 7.15 -1.57 -18.56
N PRO A 158 6.79 -2.32 -19.62
CA PRO A 158 5.97 -1.82 -20.72
C PRO A 158 4.76 -1.04 -20.20
N TYR A 159 4.42 0.08 -20.82
CA TYR A 159 3.24 0.85 -20.42
C TYR A 159 1.96 0.12 -20.87
N PRO A 160 0.89 0.11 -20.07
CA PRO A 160 -0.42 -0.39 -20.48
C PRO A 160 -0.85 0.23 -21.81
N ALA A 161 -1.57 -0.55 -22.63
CA ALA A 161 -2.18 -0.01 -23.84
C ALA A 161 -2.99 1.27 -23.48
N ASP A 162 -2.93 2.27 -24.37
CA ASP A 162 -3.61 3.58 -24.26
C ASP A 162 -2.96 4.68 -23.40
N LEU A 163 -1.88 4.41 -22.66
CA LEU A 163 -1.07 5.48 -22.08
C LEU A 163 -0.20 6.15 -23.15
N LYS A 164 -0.27 7.48 -23.27
CA LYS A 164 0.40 8.26 -24.32
C LYS A 164 1.89 8.51 -24.06
N SER A 165 2.35 8.30 -22.83
CA SER A 165 3.73 8.54 -22.41
C SER A 165 4.05 7.82 -21.10
N GLN A 166 5.32 7.49 -20.89
CA GLN A 166 5.79 6.92 -19.64
C GLN A 166 5.63 7.91 -18.48
N GLU A 167 4.97 7.46 -17.41
CA GLU A 167 4.75 8.25 -16.20
C GLU A 167 5.97 8.23 -15.25
N PRO A 168 6.28 9.35 -14.56
CA PRO A 168 7.25 9.35 -13.47
C PRO A 168 6.89 8.33 -12.38
N GLY A 169 7.86 7.55 -11.92
CA GLY A 169 7.62 6.49 -10.95
C GLY A 169 6.95 5.24 -11.52
N CYS A 170 7.00 5.03 -12.83
CA CYS A 170 6.54 3.80 -13.49
C CYS A 170 6.92 2.48 -12.79
N MET A 171 8.06 2.44 -12.07
CA MET A 171 8.54 1.25 -11.35
C MET A 171 7.64 0.86 -10.18
N TRP A 172 6.72 1.74 -9.73
CA TRP A 172 5.66 1.38 -8.79
C TRP A 172 4.82 0.20 -9.30
N ARG A 173 4.68 0.04 -10.62
CA ARG A 173 4.00 -1.10 -11.26
C ARG A 173 4.76 -2.41 -11.14
N SER A 174 6.08 -2.36 -10.99
CA SER A 174 6.95 -3.52 -10.84
C SER A 174 7.20 -3.91 -9.38
N VAL A 175 6.63 -3.19 -8.41
CA VAL A 175 6.73 -3.60 -7.00
C VAL A 175 6.00 -4.94 -6.82
N ARG A 176 6.72 -5.93 -6.30
CA ARG A 176 6.20 -7.26 -5.95
C ARG A 176 6.24 -7.53 -4.47
N VAL A 177 7.12 -6.82 -3.75
CA VAL A 177 7.39 -7.08 -2.35
C VAL A 177 7.58 -5.76 -1.62
N VAL A 178 7.10 -5.68 -0.37
CA VAL A 178 7.43 -4.61 0.55
C VAL A 178 8.15 -5.23 1.74
N ASP A 179 9.39 -4.81 1.98
CA ASP A 179 10.16 -5.19 3.15
C ASP A 179 10.08 -4.06 4.18
N VAL A 180 9.63 -4.41 5.39
CA VAL A 180 9.39 -3.47 6.48
C VAL A 180 10.27 -3.88 7.65
N SER A 181 11.12 -2.96 8.09
CA SER A 181 11.95 -3.11 9.29
C SER A 181 11.57 -2.05 10.32
N LEU A 182 11.44 -2.49 11.57
CA LEU A 182 11.01 -1.67 12.70
C LEU A 182 11.95 -1.90 13.88
N LEU A 183 12.45 -0.82 14.49
CA LEU A 183 13.12 -0.86 15.78
C LEU A 183 12.17 -0.31 16.83
N LEU A 184 11.73 -1.15 17.77
CA LEU A 184 10.92 -0.71 18.90
C LEU A 184 11.75 -0.68 20.17
N ASN A 185 11.38 0.22 21.07
CA ASN A 185 11.85 0.26 22.43
C ASN A 185 10.75 -0.18 23.43
N SER A 186 11.14 -0.44 24.67
CA SER A 186 10.23 -0.83 25.76
C SER A 186 9.29 0.28 26.23
N VAL A 187 9.47 1.53 25.78
CA VAL A 187 8.89 2.76 26.31
C VAL A 187 9.27 3.05 27.76
N ALA A 188 9.24 2.06 28.65
CA ALA A 188 9.70 2.16 30.03
C ALA A 188 11.23 2.15 30.13
N SER A 189 11.75 2.84 31.16
CA SER A 189 13.18 2.97 31.45
C SER A 189 13.74 1.77 32.24
N ASP A 190 13.63 0.57 31.66
CA ASP A 190 13.94 -0.69 32.34
C ASP A 190 15.33 -1.25 32.03
N ALA A 191 16.01 -0.74 30.99
CA ALA A 191 17.33 -1.27 30.62
C ALA A 191 18.38 -0.97 31.72
N PRO A 192 19.39 -1.83 31.92
CA PRO A 192 20.43 -1.60 32.92
C PRO A 192 21.24 -0.32 32.66
N SER A 193 21.35 0.08 31.39
CA SER A 193 22.12 1.24 30.94
C SER A 193 21.42 1.90 29.76
N GLU A 194 21.63 3.21 29.59
CA GLU A 194 21.23 3.94 28.39
C GLU A 194 22.12 3.60 27.17
N ARG A 195 23.21 2.87 27.42
CA ARG A 195 24.15 2.37 26.42
C ARG A 195 23.90 0.92 26.02
N GLU A 196 22.72 0.38 26.37
CA GLU A 196 22.36 -0.98 26.00
C GLU A 196 22.50 -1.16 24.48
N ARG A 197 23.24 -2.19 24.09
CA ARG A 197 23.53 -2.43 22.68
C ARG A 197 22.37 -3.19 22.04
N PHE A 198 22.12 -2.91 20.78
CA PHE A 198 21.10 -3.59 19.99
C PHE A 198 21.61 -3.79 18.56
N SER A 199 21.06 -4.77 17.86
CA SER A 199 21.28 -4.90 16.43
C SER A 199 20.06 -4.39 15.66
N PHE A 200 20.34 -3.70 14.55
CA PHE A 200 19.36 -3.38 13.52
C PHE A 200 19.97 -3.78 12.19
N THR A 201 19.61 -4.99 11.77
CA THR A 201 20.32 -5.80 10.77
C THR A 201 20.30 -5.23 9.36
N PHE A 202 19.54 -4.17 9.12
CA PHE A 202 19.53 -3.47 7.85
C PHE A 202 20.80 -2.66 7.58
N ASP A 203 21.38 -2.02 8.61
CA ASP A 203 22.56 -1.18 8.45
C ASP A 203 23.86 -1.94 8.73
N ASN A 204 23.84 -2.95 9.61
CA ASN A 204 24.96 -3.85 9.90
C ASN A 204 24.50 -5.03 10.77
N GLN A 205 25.17 -6.18 10.66
CA GLN A 205 24.98 -7.37 11.52
C GLN A 205 25.55 -7.19 12.94
N ASN A 206 26.09 -6.01 13.27
CA ASN A 206 26.77 -5.75 14.53
C ASN A 206 25.85 -5.06 15.52
N GLU A 207 26.02 -5.40 16.79
CA GLU A 207 25.39 -4.65 17.87
C GLU A 207 26.00 -3.25 17.98
N ILE A 208 25.14 -2.24 18.03
CA ILE A 208 25.52 -0.82 18.16
C ILE A 208 24.91 -0.24 19.42
N GLU A 209 25.55 0.79 19.96
CA GLU A 209 24.99 1.63 21.03
C GLU A 209 24.01 2.64 20.42
N ALA A 210 22.92 2.94 21.12
CA ALA A 210 22.01 4.01 20.71
C ALA A 210 22.74 5.38 20.74
N PRO A 211 22.61 6.21 19.68
CA PRO A 211 23.17 7.55 19.69
C PRO A 211 22.56 8.37 20.83
N ALA A 212 23.32 9.32 21.40
CA ALA A 212 22.84 10.15 22.51
C ALA A 212 21.50 10.84 22.19
N THR A 213 21.32 11.22 20.92
CA THR A 213 20.07 11.75 20.37
C THR A 213 19.62 10.83 19.24
N LEU A 214 18.40 10.32 19.34
CA LEU A 214 17.79 9.47 18.33
C LEU A 214 17.46 10.28 17.06
N PRO A 215 17.27 9.63 15.90
CA PRO A 215 16.84 10.32 14.67
C PRO A 215 15.54 11.13 14.84
N SER A 216 14.69 10.76 15.80
CA SER A 216 13.48 11.48 16.17
C SER A 216 13.73 12.77 16.96
N GLY A 217 14.96 13.04 17.38
CA GLY A 217 15.33 14.14 18.29
C GLY A 217 15.16 13.82 19.78
N LEU A 218 14.63 12.64 20.11
CA LEU A 218 14.46 12.21 21.50
C LEU A 218 15.78 11.73 22.14
N PRO A 219 15.94 11.83 23.47
CA PRO A 219 17.03 11.16 24.16
C PRO A 219 16.87 9.64 24.06
N ARG A 220 17.98 8.91 24.06
CA ARG A 220 17.97 7.44 23.99
C ARG A 220 17.33 6.76 25.20
N GLU A 221 17.51 7.34 26.39
CA GLU A 221 17.06 6.78 27.67
C GLU A 221 17.46 5.30 27.91
N ARG A 222 17.01 4.73 29.02
CA ARG A 222 17.30 3.36 29.45
C ARG A 222 16.25 2.37 28.94
N MET A 223 16.14 2.17 27.63
CA MET A 223 15.11 1.30 27.06
C MET A 223 15.71 0.06 26.38
N PHE A 224 15.04 -1.08 26.54
CA PHE A 224 15.35 -2.26 25.74
C PHE A 224 14.90 -2.03 24.31
N ARG A 225 15.69 -2.49 23.33
CA ARG A 225 15.42 -2.31 21.91
C ARG A 225 15.36 -3.64 21.20
N ARG A 226 14.42 -3.78 20.27
CA ARG A 226 14.27 -5.00 19.47
C ARG A 226 13.86 -4.66 18.05
N GLU A 227 14.57 -5.29 17.11
CA GLU A 227 14.21 -5.25 15.69
C GLU A 227 13.10 -6.26 15.39
N PHE A 228 12.16 -5.83 14.55
CA PHE A 228 11.16 -6.66 13.91
C PHE A 228 11.24 -6.41 12.41
N ARG A 229 11.21 -7.50 11.64
CA ARG A 229 11.24 -7.43 10.18
C ARG A 229 10.16 -8.31 9.61
N THR A 230 9.50 -7.82 8.59
CA THR A 230 8.53 -8.59 7.83
C THR A 230 8.59 -8.23 6.37
N THR A 231 8.30 -9.22 5.54
CA THR A 231 8.27 -9.08 4.10
C THR A 231 6.87 -9.42 3.62
N VAL A 232 6.21 -8.46 2.98
CA VAL A 232 4.85 -8.57 2.48
C VAL A 232 4.88 -8.72 0.97
N MET A 233 4.45 -9.88 0.49
CA MET A 233 4.28 -10.12 -0.95
C MET A 233 3.02 -9.40 -1.44
N LEU A 234 3.18 -8.58 -2.46
CA LEU A 234 2.08 -7.90 -3.12
C LEU A 234 1.58 -8.75 -4.28
N ARG A 235 0.26 -8.95 -4.33
CA ARG A 235 -0.39 -9.45 -5.51
C ARG A 235 -0.72 -8.27 -6.42
N ASN A 236 0.29 -7.79 -7.15
CA ASN A 236 0.01 -7.07 -8.38
C ASN A 236 -0.28 -8.14 -9.44
N ALA A 237 -1.56 -8.38 -9.73
CA ALA A 237 -1.89 -8.93 -11.04
C ALA A 237 -1.38 -7.89 -12.04
N GLY A 238 -0.52 -8.30 -12.97
CA GLY A 238 -0.04 -7.39 -14.02
C GLY A 238 -1.24 -6.66 -14.63
N ILE A 239 -1.21 -5.34 -14.53
CA ILE A 239 -2.09 -4.45 -15.27
C ILE A 239 -1.51 -4.29 -16.67
#